data_AF-A0A6L4BAE9-F1
#
_entry.id   AF-A0A6L4BAE9-F1
#
_cell.length_a   1.000
_cell.length_b   1.000
_cell.length_c   1.000
_cell.angle_alpha   90.00
_cell.angle_beta   90.00
_cell.angle_gamma   90.00
#
_symmetry.space_group_name_H-M   'P 1'
#
loop_
_entity.id
_entity.type
_entity.pdbx_description
1 polymer ?
#
loop_
_entity_poly.entity_id
_entity_poly.type
_entity_poly.pdbx_seq_one_letter_code
_entity_poly.pdbx_strand_id
1 'polypeptide(L)' 'MDADCVWVKTSAGVEEIAERRRTIPPRLRTVLILVDGRRSVRHLRETAGMLADMGASLAELRGLGLIAPVEV' A
#
# COMPACT_ATOMS: atom_id res chain seq x y z
N MET A 1 -6.95 -12.04 3.02
CA MET A 1 -6.78 -10.59 3.29
C MET A 1 -8.16 -9.99 3.41
N ASP A 2 -8.46 -9.43 4.57
CA ASP A 2 -9.74 -8.80 4.89
C ASP A 2 -9.94 -7.54 4.05
N ALA A 3 -11.08 -7.45 3.36
CA ALA A 3 -11.37 -6.34 2.45
C ALA A 3 -11.60 -5.01 3.18
N ASP A 4 -11.97 -5.09 4.47
CA ASP A 4 -12.25 -3.95 5.33
C ASP A 4 -11.01 -3.46 6.10
N CYS A 5 -9.89 -4.18 6.02
CA CYS A 5 -8.64 -3.76 6.63
C CYS A 5 -8.16 -2.44 6.05
N VAL A 6 -7.85 -1.48 6.91
CA VAL A 6 -7.21 -0.22 6.53
C VAL A 6 -5.70 -0.38 6.68
N TRP A 7 -4.96 0.08 5.69
CA TRP A 7 -3.50 0.05 5.69
C TRP A 7 -2.95 1.46 5.83
N VAL A 8 -1.84 1.60 6.55
CA VAL A 8 -1.09 2.85 6.70
C VAL A 8 0.37 2.64 6.32
N LYS A 9 1.01 3.67 5.77
CA LYS A 9 2.46 3.67 5.53
C LYS A 9 3.21 3.63 6.86
N THR A 10 4.25 2.82 6.94
CA THR A 10 5.25 2.90 8.01
C THR A 10 6.20 4.09 7.75
N SER A 11 7.07 4.40 8.71
CA SER A 11 8.14 5.40 8.50
C SER A 11 8.99 5.06 7.27
N ALA A 12 9.37 3.78 7.12
CA ALA A 12 10.10 3.30 5.94
C ALA A 12 9.30 3.48 4.64
N GLY A 13 7.99 3.26 4.67
CA GLY A 13 7.11 3.52 3.54
C GLY A 13 7.03 5.01 3.15
N VAL A 14 7.04 5.91 4.14
CA VAL A 14 7.08 7.37 3.90
C VAL A 14 8.42 7.77 3.29
N GLU A 15 9.52 7.29 3.86
CA GLU A 15 10.89 7.54 3.36
C GLU A 15 11.06 7.02 1.92
N GLU A 16 10.58 5.82 1.59
CA GLU A 16 10.65 5.27 0.23
C GLU A 16 9.96 6.18 -0.81
N ILE A 17 8.85 6.82 -0.42
CA ILE A 17 8.16 7.77 -1.29
C ILE A 17 8.95 9.09 -1.39
N ALA A 18 9.44 9.61 -0.27
CA ALA A 18 10.16 10.89 -0.21
C ALA A 18 11.50 10.84 -0.97
N GLU A 19 12.30 9.81 -0.72
CA GLU A 19 13.67 9.71 -1.23
C GLU A 19 13.76 9.07 -2.62
N ARG A 20 12.64 8.51 -3.12
CA ARG A 20 12.55 7.87 -4.44
C ARG A 20 13.71 6.91 -4.72
N ARG A 21 14.04 6.06 -3.75
CA ARG A 21 15.22 5.17 -3.84
C ARG A 21 15.13 4.10 -4.95
N ARG A 22 14.00 4.03 -5.68
CA ARG A 22 13.71 3.04 -6.74
C ARG A 22 13.88 1.59 -6.25
N THR A 23 13.76 1.37 -4.93
CA THR A 23 13.94 0.03 -4.33
C THR A 23 12.75 -0.88 -4.64
N ILE A 24 11.59 -0.29 -4.93
CA ILE A 24 10.36 -1.01 -5.26
C ILE A 24 9.93 -0.79 -6.71
N PRO A 25 9.29 -1.80 -7.34
CA PRO A 25 8.70 -1.66 -8.67
C PRO A 25 7.69 -0.50 -8.75
N PRO A 26 7.57 0.18 -9.91
CA PRO A 26 6.63 1.30 -10.09
C PRO A 26 5.19 0.98 -9.69
N ARG A 27 4.74 -0.25 -9.93
CA ARG A 27 3.42 -0.75 -9.50
C ARG A 27 3.24 -0.62 -7.99
N LEU A 28 4.18 -1.17 -7.20
CA LEU A 28 4.11 -1.12 -5.74
C LEU A 28 4.20 0.30 -5.23
N ARG A 29 5.01 1.14 -5.89
CA ARG A 29 5.10 2.56 -5.56
C ARG A 29 3.75 3.27 -5.72
N THR A 30 3.03 3.01 -6.81
CA THR A 30 1.67 3.54 -7.00
C THR A 30 0.75 3.09 -5.87
N VAL A 31 0.79 1.81 -5.47
CA VAL A 31 0.00 1.32 -4.34
C VAL A 31 0.39 2.01 -3.03
N LEU A 32 1.68 2.13 -2.74
CA LEU A 32 2.20 2.78 -1.52
C LEU A 32 1.80 4.26 -1.43
N ILE A 33 1.70 4.94 -2.58
CA ILE A 33 1.17 6.31 -2.66
C ILE A 33 -0.30 6.35 -2.26
N LEU A 34 -1.11 5.38 -2.71
CA LEU A 34 -2.55 5.30 -2.43
C LEU A 34 -2.88 4.90 -0.98
N VAL A 35 -1.96 4.20 -0.29
CA VAL A 35 -2.11 3.84 1.12
C VAL A 35 -1.99 5.10 1.99
N ASP A 36 -3.11 5.58 2.52
CA ASP A 36 -3.23 6.84 3.27
C ASP A 36 -3.66 6.67 4.74
N GLY A 37 -3.89 5.44 5.21
CA GLY A 37 -4.38 5.16 6.56
C GLY A 37 -5.87 5.45 6.75
N ARG A 38 -6.61 5.80 5.69
CA ARG A 38 -8.03 6.17 5.77
C ARG A 38 -8.93 5.25 4.96
N ARG A 39 -8.39 4.63 3.90
CA ARG A 39 -9.16 3.81 2.95
C ARG A 39 -8.94 2.32 3.22
N SER A 40 -10.04 1.56 3.21
CA SER A 40 -9.99 0.10 3.24
C SER A 40 -9.47 -0.48 1.92
N VAL A 41 -9.03 -1.74 1.94
CA VAL A 41 -8.63 -2.48 0.72
C VAL A 41 -9.73 -2.45 -0.34
N ARG A 42 -11.01 -2.55 0.07
CA ARG A 42 -12.16 -2.45 -0.83
C ARG A 42 -12.17 -1.10 -1.58
N HIS A 43 -12.06 0.00 -0.84
CA HIS A 43 -12.11 1.34 -1.43
C HIS A 43 -10.88 1.62 -2.32
N LEU A 44 -9.71 1.07 -1.94
CA LEU A 44 -8.51 1.12 -2.77
C LEU A 44 -8.70 0.34 -4.09
N ARG A 45 -9.34 -0.83 -4.06
CA ARG A 45 -9.66 -1.62 -5.28
C ARG A 45 -10.63 -0.90 -6.22
N GLU A 46 -11.66 -0.27 -5.67
CA GLU A 46 -12.64 0.51 -6.45
C GLU A 46 -11.97 1.72 -7.13
N THR A 47 -11.05 2.39 -6.43
CA THR A 47 -10.30 3.55 -6.97
C THR A 47 -9.26 3.12 -8.01
N ALA A 48 -8.61 1.98 -7.77
CA ALA A 48 -7.47 1.53 -8.54
C ALA A 48 -7.86 0.60 -9.70
N GLY A 49 -9.05 0.75 -10.31
CA GLY A 49 -9.68 -0.17 -11.28
C GLY A 49 -8.87 -0.74 -12.46
N MET A 50 -7.57 -0.39 -12.58
CA MET A 50 -6.58 -0.92 -13.53
C MET A 50 -5.41 -1.69 -12.88
N LEU A 51 -5.24 -1.69 -11.55
CA LEU A 51 -4.23 -2.49 -10.86
C LEU A 51 -4.76 -3.90 -10.68
N ALA A 52 -4.37 -4.78 -11.61
CA ALA A 52 -4.84 -6.17 -11.71
C ALA A 52 -4.73 -7.00 -10.41
N ASP A 53 -3.85 -6.63 -9.47
CA ASP A 53 -3.76 -7.33 -8.18
C ASP A 53 -3.36 -6.41 -7.00
N MET A 54 -4.34 -5.68 -6.48
CA MET A 54 -4.18 -4.88 -5.26
C MET A 54 -3.84 -5.76 -4.04
N GLY A 55 -4.38 -6.97 -3.96
CA GLY A 55 -4.15 -7.88 -2.83
C GLY A 55 -2.68 -8.31 -2.76
N ALA A 56 -2.13 -8.82 -3.86
CA ALA A 56 -0.73 -9.19 -3.94
C ALA A 56 0.20 -7.99 -3.70
N SER A 57 -0.15 -6.82 -4.24
CA SER A 57 0.67 -5.61 -4.05
C SER A 57 0.74 -5.17 -2.58
N LEU A 58 -0.37 -5.24 -1.86
CA LEU A 58 -0.41 -4.93 -0.43
C LEU A 58 0.35 -5.99 0.40
N ALA A 59 0.21 -7.27 0.05
CA ALA A 59 0.97 -8.34 0.69
C ALA A 59 2.49 -8.16 0.51
N GLU A 60 2.92 -7.77 -0.69
CA GLU A 60 4.32 -7.50 -1.02
C GLU A 60 4.84 -6.28 -0.26
N LEU A 61 4.10 -5.16 -0.25
CA LEU A 61 4.46 -3.96 0.53
C LEU A 61 4.54 -4.24 2.03
N ARG A 62 3.65 -5.09 2.56
CA ARG A 62 3.71 -5.55 3.95
C ARG A 62 4.95 -6.39 4.21
N GLY A 63 5.28 -7.32 3.30
CA GLY A 63 6.48 -8.15 3.39
C GLY A 63 7.77 -7.31 3.37
N LEU A 64 7.76 -6.17 2.68
CA LEU A 64 8.85 -5.19 2.66
C LEU A 64 8.85 -4.24 3.88
N GLY A 65 7.88 -4.36 4.79
CA GLY A 65 7.76 -3.49 5.97
C GLY A 65 7.37 -2.03 5.67
N LEU A 66 6.86 -1.75 4.47
CA LEU A 66 6.51 -0.40 4.02
C LEU A 66 5.08 0.02 4.42
N ILE A 67 4.23 -0.95 4.74
CA ILE A 67 2.87 -0.72 5.24
C ILE A 67 2.56 -1.63 6.43
N ALA A 68 1.63 -1.19 7.27
CA ALA A 68 1.09 -1.94 8.40
C ALA A 68 -0.44 -1.80 8.45
N PRO A 69 -1.17 -2.78 9.04
CA PRO A 69 -2.59 -2.60 9.31
C PRO A 69 -2.78 -1.49 10.35
N VAL A 70 -3.86 -0.72 10.23
CA VAL A 70 -4.29 0.16 11.32
C VAL A 70 -4.93 -0.71 12.40
N GLU A 71 -4.27 -0.83 13.55
CA GLU A 71 -4.91 -1.41 14.74
C GLU A 71 -5.92 -0.39 15.25
N VAL A 72 -7.19 -0.81 15.31
CA VAL A 72 -8.31 -0.01 15.85
C VAL A 72 -8.49 -0.35 17.31
#